data_AF-A0A9N9MQW9-F1
#
_entry.id   AF-A0A9N9MQW9-F1
#
_cell.length_a   1.000
_cell.length_b   1.000
_cell.length_c   1.000
_cell.angle_alpha   90.00
_cell.angle_beta   90.00
_cell.angle_gamma   90.00
#
_symmetry.space_group_name_H-M   'P 1'
#
loop_
_entity.id
_entity.type
_entity.pdbx_description
1 polymer ?
#
loop_
_entity_poly.entity_id
_entity_poly.type
_entity_poly.pdbx_seq_one_letter_code
_entity_poly.pdbx_strand_id
1 'polypeptide(L)'
;MDEEVEEQEGDEPIIVNDSAVEEEKEDMEHLEAYNRKLLANILPVHVAEHFLNTEKNNDELYHEQCDFVCIMFASIPNFSEFYVELEGNNEGVECLRLLNEIIADFDEILSEDQFKYIEKIKSTGATYMAASGKDNLNIQIDFLTFTVSGLTQNTCDMQGYRHVTAMADYALRLKEQLQEVNEHSFNNFRARIGINVGPVVAGVIGARKPQYDIWGNAVNVASRMDSTGICDKIQVTKEVYQILSTKGFVLSCRGTIEVKGKGSMETYFLEGKSKPPTNIIVNPLVLDTINEKN
;
A
#
# COMPACT_ATOMS: atom_id res chain seq x y z
N MET A 1 7.54 89.91 24.59
CA MET A 1 6.71 89.75 23.38
C MET A 1 7.68 89.24 22.34
N ASP A 2 7.74 87.95 22.01
CA ASP A 2 6.77 86.85 22.14
C ASP A 2 7.58 85.54 22.16
N GLU A 3 7.42 84.73 23.20
CA GLU A 3 6.82 83.38 23.17
C GLU A 3 7.62 82.33 22.38
N GLU A 4 8.31 81.48 23.16
CA GLU A 4 8.79 80.15 22.77
C GLU A 4 7.59 79.28 22.36
N VAL A 5 7.67 78.68 21.18
CA VAL A 5 6.78 77.58 20.77
C VAL A 5 7.66 76.35 20.59
N GLU A 6 7.66 75.49 21.61
CA GLU A 6 8.12 74.10 21.50
C GLU A 6 7.10 73.32 20.65
N GLU A 7 7.45 72.98 19.41
CA GLU A 7 6.76 71.91 18.68
C GLU A 7 7.28 70.56 19.20
N GLN A 8 6.43 69.87 19.95
CA GLN A 8 6.61 68.46 20.28
C GLN A 8 6.33 67.62 19.03
N GLU A 9 7.37 67.16 18.33
CA GLU A 9 7.27 65.98 17.48
C GLU A 9 7.25 64.75 18.39
N GLY A 10 6.05 64.26 18.69
CA GLY A 10 5.86 62.96 19.30
C GLY A 10 6.19 61.86 18.30
N ASP A 11 7.23 61.07 18.58
CA ASP A 11 7.42 59.75 17.97
C ASP A 11 6.20 58.88 18.33
N GLU A 12 5.28 58.67 17.38
CA GLU A 12 4.29 57.61 17.51
C GLU A 12 5.03 56.26 17.54
N PRO A 13 4.79 55.40 18.55
CA PRO A 13 5.38 54.08 18.54
C PRO A 13 4.79 53.29 17.36
N ILE A 14 5.67 52.75 16.53
CA ILE A 14 5.30 51.77 15.50
C ILE A 14 4.79 50.53 16.26
N ILE A 15 3.47 50.45 16.47
CA ILE A 15 2.83 49.23 16.93
C ILE A 15 2.91 48.25 15.76
N VAL A 16 3.93 47.40 15.76
CA VAL A 16 3.94 46.21 14.93
C VAL A 16 2.70 45.41 15.38
N ASN A 17 1.72 45.26 14.49
CA ASN A 17 0.53 44.45 14.75
C ASN A 17 0.99 42.99 14.93
N ASP A 18 1.34 42.61 16.16
CA ASP A 18 1.70 41.23 16.51
C ASP A 18 0.61 40.26 16.03
N SER A 19 -0.66 40.67 16.07
CA SER A 19 -1.80 39.89 15.57
C SER A 19 -1.75 39.60 14.06
N ALA A 20 -1.22 40.52 13.23
CA ALA A 20 -1.11 40.33 11.79
C ALA A 20 0.08 39.42 11.45
N VAL A 21 1.16 39.51 12.22
CA VAL A 21 2.32 38.60 12.11
C VAL A 21 1.94 37.19 12.55
N GLU A 22 1.10 37.06 13.57
CA GLU A 22 0.57 35.77 14.04
C GLU A 22 -0.40 35.15 13.01
N GLU A 23 -1.29 35.94 12.41
CA GLU A 23 -2.19 35.49 11.34
C GLU A 23 -1.42 35.07 10.07
N GLU A 24 -0.43 35.85 9.62
CA GLU A 24 0.43 35.46 8.49
C GLU A 24 1.24 34.19 8.77
N LYS A 25 1.66 33.99 10.03
CA LYS A 25 2.38 32.80 10.45
C LYS A 25 1.47 31.56 10.48
N GLU A 26 0.25 31.70 11.01
CA GLU A 26 -0.76 30.63 10.98
C GLU A 26 -1.11 30.24 9.54
N ASP A 27 -1.30 31.21 8.65
CA ASP A 27 -1.56 30.96 7.22
C ASP A 27 -0.39 30.25 6.53
N MET A 28 0.85 30.62 6.86
CA MET A 28 2.05 29.96 6.36
C MET A 28 2.13 28.51 6.85
N GLU A 29 1.88 28.26 8.13
CA GLU A 29 1.85 26.90 8.71
C GLU A 29 0.74 26.04 8.08
N HIS A 30 -0.45 26.62 7.85
CA HIS A 30 -1.55 25.95 7.16
C HIS A 30 -1.20 25.59 5.71
N LEU A 31 -0.56 26.50 4.99
CA LEU A 31 -0.14 26.29 3.61
C LEU A 31 0.97 25.24 3.51
N GLU A 32 1.94 25.25 4.43
CA GLU A 32 2.99 24.23 4.53
C GLU A 32 2.41 22.84 4.85
N ALA A 33 1.51 22.76 5.83
CA ALA A 33 0.84 21.51 6.17
C ALA A 33 0.01 20.96 4.99
N TYR A 34 -0.68 21.84 4.27
CA TYR A 34 -1.43 21.49 3.06
C TYR A 34 -0.53 20.99 1.93
N ASN A 35 0.57 21.70 1.66
CA ASN A 35 1.56 21.30 0.65
C ASN A 35 2.23 19.95 1.00
N ARG A 36 2.58 19.72 2.27
CA ARG A 36 3.15 18.44 2.74
C ARG A 36 2.15 17.29 2.56
N LYS A 37 0.87 17.52 2.81
CA LYS A 37 -0.20 16.53 2.58
C LYS A 37 -0.38 16.20 1.11
N LEU A 38 -0.33 17.19 0.22
CA LEU A 38 -0.38 16.95 -1.22
C LEU A 38 0.83 16.15 -1.72
N LEU A 39 2.03 16.46 -1.23
CA LEU A 39 3.24 15.70 -1.56
C LEU A 39 3.14 14.24 -1.12
N ALA A 40 2.63 13.99 0.09
CA ALA A 40 2.41 12.63 0.61
C ALA A 40 1.36 11.82 -0.18
N ASN A 41 0.46 12.50 -0.92
CA ASN A 41 -0.49 11.83 -1.82
C ASN A 41 0.13 11.41 -3.15
N ILE A 42 1.27 12.02 -3.54
CA ILE A 42 1.94 11.78 -4.84
C ILE A 42 3.14 10.86 -4.67
N LEU A 43 3.85 11.00 -3.55
CA LEU A 43 5.07 10.27 -3.25
C LEU A 43 4.97 9.62 -1.87
N PRO A 44 5.58 8.43 -1.68
CA PRO A 44 5.81 7.89 -0.35
C PRO A 44 6.43 8.91 0.60
N VAL A 45 6.10 8.83 1.88
CA VAL A 45 6.54 9.80 2.90
C VAL A 45 8.07 9.93 2.92
N HIS A 46 8.79 8.81 2.92
CA HIS A 46 10.26 8.79 2.90
C HIS A 46 10.88 9.48 1.68
N VAL A 47 10.24 9.32 0.52
CA VAL A 47 10.66 9.95 -0.73
C VAL A 47 10.38 11.45 -0.66
N ALA A 48 9.19 11.84 -0.24
CA ALA A 48 8.82 13.25 -0.11
C ALA A 48 9.78 13.99 0.83
N GLU A 49 10.17 13.38 1.95
CA GLU A 49 11.13 13.97 2.89
C GLU A 49 12.54 14.08 2.31
N HIS A 50 12.98 13.10 1.51
CA HIS A 50 14.23 13.21 0.77
C HIS A 50 14.23 14.44 -0.17
N PHE A 51 13.13 14.68 -0.89
CA PHE A 51 13.01 15.85 -1.76
C PHE A 51 12.87 17.19 -1.01
N LEU A 52 12.26 17.19 0.19
CA LEU A 52 12.11 18.39 1.01
C LEU A 52 13.39 18.77 1.77
N ASN A 53 14.19 17.79 2.21
CA ASN A 53 15.41 18.03 2.99
C ASN A 53 16.66 18.29 2.13
N THR A 54 16.64 17.88 0.85
CA THR A 54 17.79 18.07 -0.03
C THR A 54 17.79 19.50 -0.59
N GLU A 55 18.27 20.46 0.19
CA GLU A 55 18.72 21.72 -0.38
C GLU A 55 19.85 21.44 -1.38
N LYS A 56 19.58 21.69 -2.67
CA LYS A 56 20.55 22.07 -3.74
C LYS A 56 21.07 21.05 -4.74
N ASN A 57 20.67 19.77 -4.76
CA ASN A 57 21.08 18.86 -5.86
C ASN A 57 19.86 18.29 -6.62
N ASN A 58 19.27 19.11 -7.48
CA ASN A 58 18.13 18.73 -8.35
C ASN A 58 18.47 17.70 -9.43
N ASP A 59 19.73 17.30 -9.59
CA ASP A 59 20.19 16.44 -10.68
C ASP A 59 20.36 14.96 -10.28
N GLU A 60 20.25 14.61 -9.00
CA GLU A 60 20.41 13.23 -8.54
C GLU A 60 19.05 12.52 -8.44
N LEU A 61 18.86 11.49 -9.28
CA LEU A 61 17.66 10.66 -9.30
C LEU A 61 17.58 9.85 -8.00
N TYR A 62 16.50 10.02 -7.23
CA TYR A 62 16.24 9.16 -6.08
C TYR A 62 16.05 7.72 -6.55
N HIS A 63 16.88 6.83 -6.01
CA HIS A 63 16.77 5.39 -6.21
C HIS A 63 17.22 4.66 -4.95
N GLU A 64 16.60 3.52 -4.66
CA GLU A 64 16.91 2.67 -3.53
C GLU A 64 16.82 1.20 -3.92
N GLN A 65 17.86 0.42 -3.58
CA GLN A 65 17.90 -1.01 -3.83
C GLN A 65 17.26 -1.74 -2.64
N CYS A 66 16.22 -2.53 -2.92
CA CYS A 66 15.54 -3.33 -1.91
C CYS A 66 15.70 -4.82 -2.25
N ASP A 67 16.37 -5.58 -1.39
CA ASP A 67 16.75 -6.96 -1.73
C ASP A 67 15.60 -7.97 -1.61
N PHE A 68 14.64 -7.71 -0.72
CA PHE A 68 13.57 -8.66 -0.41
C PHE A 68 12.22 -7.97 -0.26
N VAL A 69 11.53 -7.77 -1.38
CA VAL A 69 10.21 -7.13 -1.45
C VAL A 69 9.16 -8.14 -1.89
N CYS A 70 8.00 -8.15 -1.25
CA CYS A 70 6.85 -8.92 -1.72
C CYS A 70 5.98 -8.03 -2.60
N ILE A 71 5.64 -8.48 -3.79
CA ILE A 71 4.94 -7.68 -4.82
C ILE A 71 3.65 -8.39 -5.14
N MET A 72 2.55 -7.62 -5.16
CA MET A 72 1.22 -8.09 -5.51
C MET A 72 0.68 -7.29 -6.70
N PHE A 73 0.13 -8.03 -7.66
CA PHE A 73 -0.74 -7.51 -8.71
C PHE A 73 -2.13 -8.10 -8.50
N ALA A 74 -3.15 -7.27 -8.37
CA ALA A 74 -4.55 -7.67 -8.27
C ALA A 74 -5.33 -7.04 -9.42
N SER A 75 -5.72 -7.85 -10.41
CA SER A 75 -6.51 -7.41 -11.57
C SER A 75 -7.97 -7.84 -11.46
N ILE A 76 -8.86 -7.09 -12.11
CA ILE A 76 -10.28 -7.44 -12.30
C ILE A 76 -10.49 -7.67 -13.81
N PRO A 77 -10.25 -8.90 -14.33
CA PRO A 77 -10.19 -9.12 -15.77
C PRO A 77 -11.50 -8.84 -16.51
N ASN A 78 -12.65 -9.09 -15.87
CA ASN A 78 -13.95 -8.86 -16.48
C ASN A 78 -14.44 -7.40 -16.39
N PHE A 79 -13.63 -6.50 -15.84
CA PHE A 79 -13.97 -5.08 -15.84
C PHE A 79 -14.00 -4.49 -17.26
N SER A 80 -13.15 -4.97 -18.17
CA SER A 80 -13.17 -4.51 -19.56
C SER A 80 -14.45 -4.87 -20.31
N GLU A 81 -15.11 -5.98 -19.93
CA GLU A 81 -16.40 -6.39 -20.49
C GLU A 81 -17.56 -5.57 -19.90
N PHE A 82 -17.41 -5.15 -18.65
CA PHE A 82 -18.36 -4.26 -17.97
C PHE A 82 -18.28 -2.82 -18.47
N TYR A 83 -17.10 -2.36 -18.89
CA TYR A 83 -16.90 -1.01 -19.38
C TYR A 83 -17.61 -0.82 -20.73
N VAL A 84 -18.70 -0.05 -20.71
CA VAL A 84 -19.52 0.23 -21.89
C VAL A 84 -19.77 1.75 -21.99
N GLU A 85 -19.29 2.34 -23.08
CA GLU A 85 -19.51 3.75 -23.43
C GLU A 85 -20.83 3.90 -24.18
N LEU A 86 -21.92 4.14 -23.44
CA LEU A 86 -23.24 4.44 -24.00
C LEU A 86 -23.77 5.75 -23.42
N GLU A 87 -24.58 6.47 -24.19
CA GLU A 87 -25.25 7.71 -23.75
C GLU A 87 -26.07 7.49 -22.46
N GLY A 88 -26.66 6.30 -22.28
CA GLY A 88 -27.41 5.92 -21.08
C GLY A 88 -26.55 5.62 -19.83
N ASN A 89 -25.23 5.57 -19.95
CA ASN A 89 -24.27 5.30 -18.87
C ASN A 89 -23.33 6.49 -18.61
N ASN A 90 -23.78 7.72 -18.93
CA ASN A 90 -22.95 8.93 -18.89
C ASN A 90 -21.58 8.73 -19.57
N GLU A 91 -21.56 8.11 -20.76
CA GLU A 91 -20.32 7.86 -21.52
C GLU A 91 -19.27 7.02 -20.76
N GLY A 92 -19.72 6.11 -19.89
CA GLY A 92 -18.84 5.20 -19.14
C GLY A 92 -18.33 5.77 -17.80
N VAL A 93 -18.76 6.98 -17.42
CA VAL A 93 -18.39 7.62 -16.15
C VAL A 93 -18.83 6.79 -14.93
N GLU A 94 -20.02 6.18 -14.97
CA GLU A 94 -20.48 5.34 -13.85
C GLU A 94 -19.62 4.08 -13.68
N CYS A 95 -19.09 3.52 -14.77
CA CYS A 95 -18.15 2.40 -14.67
C CYS A 95 -16.87 2.82 -13.96
N LEU A 96 -16.36 4.02 -14.26
CA LEU A 96 -15.18 4.59 -13.59
C LEU A 96 -15.46 4.91 -12.13
N ARG A 97 -16.67 5.38 -11.79
CA ARG A 97 -17.08 5.63 -10.40
C ARG A 97 -17.04 4.35 -9.58
N LEU A 98 -17.56 3.24 -10.13
CA LEU A 98 -17.54 1.94 -9.49
C LEU A 98 -16.12 1.39 -9.35
N LEU A 99 -15.27 1.57 -10.36
CA LEU A 99 -13.85 1.21 -10.23
C LEU A 99 -13.17 2.01 -9.12
N ASN A 100 -13.43 3.31 -9.05
CA ASN A 100 -12.87 4.17 -8.01
C ASN A 100 -13.35 3.75 -6.62
N GLU A 101 -14.61 3.33 -6.48
CA GLU A 101 -15.16 2.77 -5.23
C GLU A 101 -14.42 1.49 -4.81
N ILE A 102 -14.23 0.54 -5.73
CA ILE A 102 -13.46 -0.69 -5.45
C ILE A 102 -12.03 -0.36 -4.99
N ILE A 103 -11.37 0.59 -5.67
CA ILE A 103 -10.00 0.99 -5.32
C ILE A 103 -9.97 1.73 -3.97
N ALA A 104 -10.97 2.55 -3.67
CA ALA A 104 -11.09 3.24 -2.39
C ALA A 104 -11.27 2.24 -1.23
N ASP A 105 -12.11 1.22 -1.41
CA ASP A 105 -12.28 0.15 -0.42
C ASP A 105 -10.97 -0.62 -0.19
N PHE A 106 -10.22 -0.88 -1.26
CA PHE A 106 -8.91 -1.54 -1.14
C PHE A 106 -7.90 -0.68 -0.36
N ASP A 107 -7.93 0.64 -0.59
CA ASP A 107 -7.09 1.61 0.12
C ASP A 107 -7.52 1.77 1.60
N GLU A 108 -8.82 1.68 1.90
CA GLU A 108 -9.33 1.68 3.27
C GLU A 108 -8.81 0.47 4.04
N ILE A 109 -8.88 -0.73 3.46
CA ILE A 109 -8.30 -1.95 4.04
C ILE A 109 -6.80 -1.75 4.28
N LEU A 110 -6.07 -1.18 3.31
CA LEU A 110 -4.63 -0.96 3.42
C LEU A 110 -4.24 -0.04 4.60
N SER A 111 -5.16 0.82 5.05
CA SER A 111 -4.94 1.72 6.18
C SER A 111 -4.95 1.03 7.55
N GLU A 112 -5.41 -0.22 7.64
CA GLU A 112 -5.42 -0.99 8.90
C GLU A 112 -3.99 -1.29 9.40
N ASP A 113 -3.78 -1.23 10.73
CA ASP A 113 -2.46 -1.41 11.37
C ASP A 113 -1.74 -2.72 10.99
N GLN A 114 -2.50 -3.78 10.69
CA GLN A 114 -1.97 -5.07 10.30
C GLN A 114 -1.27 -5.06 8.93
N PHE A 115 -1.59 -4.08 8.07
CA PHE A 115 -1.05 -3.93 6.73
C PHE A 115 -0.04 -2.78 6.61
N LYS A 116 0.41 -2.19 7.72
CA LYS A 116 1.38 -1.09 7.74
C LYS A 116 2.69 -1.33 6.97
N TYR A 117 3.05 -2.60 6.72
CA TYR A 117 4.24 -2.99 5.96
C TYR A 117 4.03 -2.99 4.44
N ILE A 118 2.80 -2.74 3.99
CA ILE A 118 2.39 -2.72 2.60
C ILE A 118 2.26 -1.26 2.14
N GLU A 119 2.71 -1.02 0.92
CA GLU A 119 2.64 0.25 0.24
C GLU A 119 1.97 0.05 -1.12
N LYS A 120 0.94 0.85 -1.41
CA LYS A 120 0.38 0.95 -2.74
C LYS A 120 1.41 1.62 -3.64
N ILE A 121 1.72 0.99 -4.77
CA ILE A 121 2.61 1.57 -5.78
C ILE A 121 1.80 2.41 -6.76
N LYS A 122 0.78 1.79 -7.38
CA LYS A 122 -0.10 2.45 -8.35
C LYS A 122 -1.33 1.61 -8.65
N SER A 123 -2.34 2.25 -9.21
CA SER A 123 -3.44 1.59 -9.91
C SER A 123 -3.34 1.91 -11.39
N THR A 124 -3.40 0.90 -12.26
CA THR A 124 -3.35 1.06 -13.73
C THR A 124 -4.51 0.31 -14.35
N GLY A 125 -5.48 1.05 -14.88
CA GLY A 125 -6.76 0.47 -15.30
C GLY A 125 -7.44 -0.25 -14.13
N ALA A 126 -7.92 -1.48 -14.38
CA ALA A 126 -8.50 -2.34 -13.36
C ALA A 126 -7.46 -3.22 -12.62
N THR A 127 -6.20 -2.79 -12.55
CA THR A 127 -5.11 -3.51 -11.86
C THR A 127 -4.53 -2.67 -10.73
N TYR A 128 -4.59 -3.22 -9.52
CA TYR A 128 -4.01 -2.67 -8.30
C TYR A 128 -2.62 -3.28 -8.07
N MET A 129 -1.63 -2.43 -7.81
CA MET A 129 -0.25 -2.86 -7.54
C MET A 129 0.18 -2.40 -6.16
N ALA A 130 0.63 -3.34 -5.34
CA ALA A 130 1.18 -3.08 -4.01
C ALA A 130 2.49 -3.83 -3.80
N ALA A 131 3.34 -3.31 -2.93
CA ALA A 131 4.58 -3.92 -2.51
C ALA A 131 4.70 -3.91 -0.99
N SER A 132 5.37 -4.89 -0.40
CA SER A 132 5.67 -4.92 1.03
C SER A 132 7.15 -5.11 1.31
N GLY A 133 7.57 -4.55 2.45
CA GLY A 133 8.97 -4.24 2.75
C GLY A 133 9.11 -2.83 3.36
N LYS A 134 7.98 -2.17 3.63
CA LYS A 134 7.90 -0.90 4.32
C LYS A 134 8.22 -1.14 5.79
N ASP A 135 9.24 -0.46 6.31
CA ASP A 135 9.46 -0.38 7.75
C ASP A 135 9.59 1.08 8.15
N ASN A 136 9.41 1.31 9.44
CA ASN A 136 9.56 2.62 10.06
C ASN A 136 11.03 2.80 10.42
N LEU A 137 11.77 3.52 9.58
CA LEU A 137 13.08 4.01 9.97
C LEU A 137 12.87 5.20 10.89
N ASN A 138 13.15 5.01 12.18
CA ASN A 138 13.21 6.13 13.12
C ASN A 138 14.53 6.88 12.87
N ILE A 139 14.46 7.99 12.16
CA ILE A 139 15.59 8.90 12.00
C ILE A 139 15.56 9.85 13.20
N GLN A 140 16.59 9.78 14.04
CA GLN A 140 16.77 10.75 15.12
C GLN A 140 17.62 11.91 14.60
N ILE A 141 17.03 13.10 14.52
CA ILE A 141 17.75 14.35 14.26
C ILE A 141 17.60 15.21 15.52
N ASP A 142 18.72 15.45 16.20
CA ASP A 142 18.78 16.12 17.51
C ASP A 142 17.82 15.49 18.56
N PHE A 143 16.91 16.31 19.12
CA PHE A 143 15.90 15.89 20.10
C PHE A 143 14.60 15.36 19.47
N LEU A 144 14.50 15.33 18.14
CA LEU A 144 13.28 14.95 17.42
C LEU A 144 13.47 13.61 16.71
N THR A 145 12.59 12.64 17.01
CA THR A 145 12.53 11.38 16.28
C THR A 145 11.50 11.52 15.17
N PHE A 146 11.94 11.44 13.91
CA PHE A 146 11.06 11.33 12.75
C PHE A 146 10.88 9.87 12.37
N THR A 147 9.64 9.43 12.27
CA THR A 147 9.31 8.09 11.77
C THR A 147 9.13 8.17 10.27
N VAL A 148 10.12 7.66 9.54
CA VAL A 148 10.11 7.66 8.08
C VAL A 148 9.69 6.27 7.60
N SER A 149 8.51 6.17 6.98
CA SER A 149 7.99 4.89 6.48
C SER A 149 8.27 4.73 4.98
N GLY A 150 8.98 3.66 4.60
CA GLY A 150 9.34 3.39 3.20
C GLY A 150 9.93 2.01 2.92
N LEU A 151 9.97 1.62 1.65
CA LEU A 151 10.76 0.46 1.19
C LEU A 151 12.25 0.80 1.34
N THR A 152 12.92 0.38 2.42
CA THR A 152 14.34 0.71 2.62
C THR A 152 15.30 -0.48 2.55
N GLN A 153 16.57 -0.21 2.23
CA GLN A 153 17.65 -1.18 2.01
C GLN A 153 17.89 -2.14 3.20
N ASN A 154 17.63 -1.69 4.44
CA ASN A 154 17.94 -2.43 5.67
C ASN A 154 16.74 -3.11 6.33
N THR A 155 15.54 -3.06 5.74
CA THR A 155 14.30 -3.17 6.54
C THR A 155 13.28 -4.22 6.10
N CYS A 156 13.68 -5.18 5.26
CA CYS A 156 12.88 -6.38 5.08
C CYS A 156 13.07 -7.28 6.31
N ASP A 157 12.00 -7.60 7.03
CA ASP A 157 12.01 -8.64 8.07
C ASP A 157 12.33 -10.00 7.44
N MET A 158 13.61 -10.27 7.24
CA MET A 158 14.13 -11.52 6.66
C MET A 158 13.95 -12.72 7.62
N GLN A 159 13.66 -12.48 8.90
CA GLN A 159 13.57 -13.53 9.91
C GLN A 159 12.13 -14.00 10.13
N GLY A 160 11.19 -13.08 10.24
CA GLY A 160 9.79 -13.33 10.49
C GLY A 160 8.91 -13.41 9.24
N TYR A 161 9.35 -12.82 8.12
CA TYR A 161 8.58 -12.66 6.88
C TYR A 161 7.20 -12.03 7.09
N ARG A 162 7.06 -11.16 8.10
CA ARG A 162 5.77 -10.57 8.49
C ARG A 162 5.14 -9.75 7.37
N HIS A 163 5.97 -9.06 6.59
CA HIS A 163 5.50 -8.29 5.43
C HIS A 163 4.94 -9.20 4.31
N VAL A 164 5.45 -10.43 4.17
CA VAL A 164 4.94 -11.42 3.20
C VAL A 164 3.61 -11.99 3.68
N THR A 165 3.49 -12.32 4.98
CA THR A 165 2.23 -12.80 5.54
C THR A 165 1.15 -11.73 5.52
N ALA A 166 1.51 -10.47 5.80
CA ALA A 166 0.58 -9.34 5.69
C ALA A 166 0.09 -9.16 4.25
N MET A 167 0.97 -9.31 3.24
CA MET A 167 0.57 -9.25 1.83
C MET A 167 -0.41 -10.38 1.45
N ALA A 168 -0.17 -11.59 1.94
CA ALA A 168 -1.08 -12.73 1.72
C ALA A 168 -2.45 -12.50 2.37
N ASP A 169 -2.46 -11.93 3.57
CA ASP A 169 -3.68 -11.56 4.29
C ASP A 169 -4.46 -10.46 3.56
N TYR A 170 -3.74 -9.44 3.10
CA TYR A 170 -4.32 -8.36 2.33
C TYR A 170 -4.97 -8.90 1.05
N ALA A 171 -4.27 -9.77 0.31
CA ALA A 171 -4.81 -10.41 -0.89
C ALA A 171 -6.10 -11.22 -0.64
N LEU A 172 -6.21 -11.90 0.50
CA LEU A 172 -7.43 -12.61 0.89
C LEU A 172 -8.56 -11.62 1.20
N ARG A 173 -8.26 -10.56 1.97
CA ARG A 173 -9.22 -9.49 2.31
C ARG A 173 -9.73 -8.75 1.07
N LEU A 174 -8.88 -8.51 0.07
CA LEU A 174 -9.29 -7.89 -1.21
C LEU A 174 -10.33 -8.73 -1.95
N LYS A 175 -10.20 -10.06 -1.92
CA LYS A 175 -11.20 -10.95 -2.53
C LYS A 175 -12.53 -10.89 -1.80
N GLU A 176 -12.50 -10.88 -0.47
CA GLU A 176 -13.70 -10.76 0.37
C GLU A 176 -14.41 -9.42 0.10
N GLN A 177 -13.66 -8.31 0.09
CA GLN A 177 -14.19 -6.98 -0.20
C GLN A 177 -14.82 -6.90 -1.59
N LEU A 178 -14.18 -7.47 -2.61
CA LEU A 178 -14.77 -7.48 -3.96
C LEU A 178 -16.08 -8.27 -4.00
N GLN A 179 -16.22 -9.32 -3.19
CA GLN A 179 -17.48 -10.05 -3.05
C GLN A 179 -18.57 -9.16 -2.42
N GLU A 180 -18.26 -8.38 -1.39
CA GLU A 180 -19.21 -7.43 -0.79
C GLU A 180 -19.66 -6.37 -1.82
N VAL A 181 -18.73 -5.83 -2.62
CA VAL A 181 -19.06 -4.90 -3.70
C VAL A 181 -19.97 -5.55 -4.74
N ASN A 182 -19.74 -6.81 -5.09
CA ASN A 182 -20.61 -7.55 -6.01
C ASN A 182 -22.04 -7.70 -5.48
N GLU A 183 -22.17 -8.00 -4.19
CA GLU A 183 -23.46 -8.14 -3.51
C GLU A 183 -24.23 -6.81 -3.48
N HIS A 184 -23.57 -5.69 -3.19
CA HIS A 184 -24.20 -4.37 -3.11
C HIS A 184 -24.46 -3.72 -4.47
N SER A 185 -23.62 -3.98 -5.47
CA SER A 185 -23.74 -3.38 -6.81
C SER A 185 -24.49 -4.24 -7.83
N PHE A 186 -24.92 -5.45 -7.44
CA PHE A 186 -25.52 -6.45 -8.33
C PHE A 186 -24.63 -6.80 -9.54
N ASN A 187 -23.31 -6.78 -9.35
CA ASN A 187 -22.31 -7.16 -10.34
C ASN A 187 -21.62 -8.48 -9.97
N ASN A 188 -20.74 -8.96 -10.83
CA ASN A 188 -19.97 -10.18 -10.62
C ASN A 188 -18.50 -10.00 -11.05
N PHE A 189 -17.83 -9.00 -10.51
CA PHE A 189 -16.40 -8.79 -10.70
C PHE A 189 -15.60 -9.93 -10.10
N ARG A 190 -14.59 -10.39 -10.85
CA ARG A 190 -13.74 -11.51 -10.44
C ARG A 190 -12.32 -11.00 -10.26
N ALA A 191 -11.77 -11.16 -9.07
CA ALA A 191 -10.38 -10.80 -8.80
C ALA A 191 -9.44 -11.89 -9.29
N ARG A 192 -8.30 -11.50 -9.84
CA ARG A 192 -7.17 -12.38 -10.12
C ARG A 192 -5.94 -11.75 -9.50
N ILE A 193 -5.23 -12.49 -8.65
CA ILE A 193 -4.12 -11.94 -7.87
C ILE A 193 -2.86 -12.76 -8.11
N GLY A 194 -1.75 -12.09 -8.36
CA GLY A 194 -0.42 -12.66 -8.48
C GLY A 194 0.54 -12.10 -7.44
N ILE A 195 1.26 -12.97 -6.74
CA ILE A 195 2.23 -12.59 -5.69
C ILE A 195 3.59 -13.21 -5.98
N ASN A 196 4.65 -12.42 -5.82
CA ASN A 196 6.03 -12.89 -5.87
C ASN A 196 6.91 -12.12 -4.86
N VAL A 197 8.01 -12.73 -4.43
CA VAL A 197 9.06 -12.04 -3.67
C VAL A 197 10.34 -11.90 -4.49
N GLY A 198 11.15 -10.89 -4.19
CA GLY A 198 12.50 -10.77 -4.73
C GLY A 198 13.04 -9.34 -4.71
N PRO A 199 14.24 -9.14 -5.28
CA PRO A 199 14.90 -7.84 -5.29
C PRO A 199 14.27 -6.89 -6.30
N VAL A 200 14.18 -5.62 -5.91
CA VAL A 200 13.69 -4.50 -6.72
C VAL A 200 14.54 -3.26 -6.49
N VAL A 201 14.45 -2.33 -7.44
CA VAL A 201 14.93 -0.96 -7.33
C VAL A 201 13.70 -0.07 -7.23
N ALA A 202 13.54 0.63 -6.10
CA ALA A 202 12.57 1.70 -5.96
C ALA A 202 13.18 3.01 -6.43
N GLY A 203 12.37 3.95 -6.93
CA GLY A 203 12.87 5.25 -7.32
C GLY A 203 11.79 6.18 -7.85
N VAL A 204 12.16 7.44 -8.03
CA VAL A 204 11.27 8.46 -8.61
C VAL A 204 11.74 8.83 -9.99
N ILE A 205 10.84 8.73 -10.98
CA ILE A 205 11.12 9.14 -12.35
C ILE A 205 10.24 10.32 -12.76
N GLY A 206 10.78 11.22 -13.60
CA GLY A 206 10.02 12.28 -14.26
C GLY A 206 10.27 13.68 -13.69
N ALA A 207 10.90 14.55 -14.48
CA ALA A 207 11.30 15.90 -14.06
C ALA A 207 10.13 16.88 -13.79
N ARG A 208 8.98 16.69 -14.45
CA ARG A 208 7.79 17.56 -14.30
C ARG A 208 6.61 16.88 -13.61
N LYS A 209 6.58 15.55 -13.65
CA LYS A 209 5.54 14.71 -13.04
C LYS A 209 6.27 13.55 -12.36
N PRO A 210 6.81 13.77 -11.15
CA PRO A 210 7.52 12.74 -10.43
C PRO A 210 6.56 11.57 -10.16
N GLN A 211 7.00 10.36 -10.48
CA GLN A 211 6.27 9.12 -10.25
C GLN A 211 7.20 8.18 -9.50
N TYR A 212 6.80 7.81 -8.29
CA TYR A 212 7.43 6.72 -7.58
C TYR A 212 7.00 5.38 -8.19
N ASP A 213 7.95 4.50 -8.44
CA ASP A 213 7.69 3.16 -8.96
C ASP A 213 8.79 2.18 -8.51
N ILE A 214 8.55 0.89 -8.75
CA ILE A 214 9.53 -0.16 -8.50
C ILE A 214 9.84 -0.93 -9.78
N TRP A 215 11.12 -1.22 -9.99
CA TRP A 215 11.62 -1.95 -11.15
C TRP A 215 12.41 -3.18 -10.71
N GLY A 216 12.30 -4.25 -11.48
CA GLY A 216 13.08 -5.45 -11.22
C GLY A 216 12.48 -6.68 -11.87
N ASN A 217 13.28 -7.72 -11.97
CA ASN A 217 12.78 -9.00 -12.46
C ASN A 217 11.68 -9.57 -11.54
N ALA A 218 11.73 -9.30 -10.23
CA ALA A 218 10.69 -9.72 -9.29
C ALA A 218 9.30 -9.14 -9.62
N VAL A 219 9.25 -7.87 -10.06
CA VAL A 219 8.02 -7.18 -10.50
C VAL A 219 7.44 -7.86 -11.73
N ASN A 220 8.30 -8.18 -12.70
CA ASN A 220 7.89 -8.87 -13.92
C ASN A 220 7.32 -10.27 -13.62
N VAL A 221 7.94 -11.02 -12.70
CA VAL A 221 7.43 -12.33 -12.28
C VAL A 221 6.07 -12.19 -11.58
N ALA A 222 5.90 -11.22 -10.67
CA ALA A 222 4.62 -10.95 -10.01
C ALA A 222 3.50 -10.62 -11.01
N SER A 223 3.77 -9.75 -11.98
CA SER A 223 2.84 -9.42 -13.06
C SER A 223 2.48 -10.65 -13.93
N ARG A 224 3.41 -11.61 -14.08
CA ARG A 224 3.13 -12.89 -14.74
C ARG A 224 2.29 -13.82 -13.89
N MET A 225 2.47 -13.83 -12.56
CA MET A 225 1.60 -14.60 -11.66
C MET A 225 0.14 -14.12 -11.75
N ASP A 226 -0.09 -12.82 -11.93
CA ASP A 226 -1.41 -12.27 -12.18
C ASP A 226 -1.89 -12.62 -13.60
N SER A 227 -1.17 -12.20 -14.65
CA SER A 227 -1.65 -12.36 -16.03
C SER A 227 -1.85 -13.81 -16.48
N THR A 228 -1.10 -14.78 -15.91
CA THR A 228 -1.30 -16.22 -16.16
C THR A 228 -2.20 -16.90 -15.11
N GLY A 229 -2.64 -16.13 -14.11
CA GLY A 229 -3.52 -16.55 -13.04
C GLY A 229 -4.91 -16.97 -13.52
N ILE A 230 -5.62 -17.68 -12.65
CA ILE A 230 -7.03 -18.02 -12.84
C ILE A 230 -7.88 -17.03 -12.04
N CYS A 231 -9.00 -16.58 -12.59
CA CYS A 231 -9.94 -15.73 -11.87
C CYS A 231 -10.42 -16.41 -10.56
N ASP A 232 -10.65 -15.59 -9.55
CA ASP A 232 -10.97 -15.94 -8.16
C ASP A 232 -9.87 -16.71 -7.42
N LYS A 233 -8.65 -16.76 -7.97
CA LYS A 233 -7.50 -17.41 -7.33
C LYS A 233 -6.38 -16.41 -7.10
N ILE A 234 -5.64 -16.67 -6.02
CA ILE A 234 -4.39 -15.97 -5.70
C ILE A 234 -3.27 -16.92 -6.08
N GLN A 235 -2.49 -16.57 -7.09
CA GLN A 235 -1.36 -17.35 -7.55
C GLN A 235 -0.06 -16.82 -6.95
N VAL A 236 0.77 -17.73 -6.48
CA VAL A 236 2.06 -17.41 -5.87
C VAL A 236 3.18 -18.25 -6.47
N THR A 237 4.41 -17.73 -6.42
CA THR A 237 5.61 -18.49 -6.76
C THR A 237 5.98 -19.51 -5.68
N LYS A 238 6.85 -20.47 -6.05
CA LYS A 238 7.36 -21.48 -5.11
C LYS A 238 8.04 -20.90 -3.88
N GLU A 239 8.77 -19.81 -4.03
CA GLU A 239 9.45 -19.12 -2.91
C GLU A 239 8.43 -18.57 -1.90
N VAL A 240 7.37 -17.93 -2.38
CA VAL A 240 6.26 -17.47 -1.52
C VAL A 240 5.56 -18.65 -0.85
N TYR A 241 5.32 -19.74 -1.58
CA TYR A 241 4.75 -20.97 -1.01
C TYR A 241 5.58 -21.50 0.18
N GLN A 242 6.91 -21.56 0.04
CA GLN A 242 7.79 -22.04 1.11
C GLN A 242 7.66 -21.20 2.38
N ILE A 243 7.56 -19.87 2.23
CA ILE A 243 7.38 -18.96 3.35
C ILE A 243 6.00 -19.16 3.99
N LEU A 244 4.93 -19.03 3.20
CA LEU A 244 3.56 -19.04 3.71
C LEU A 244 3.15 -20.40 4.31
N SER A 245 3.67 -21.51 3.79
CA SER A 245 3.40 -22.85 4.34
C SER A 245 3.86 -23.00 5.79
N THR A 246 4.97 -22.34 6.16
CA THR A 246 5.47 -22.35 7.55
C THR A 246 4.68 -21.44 8.49
N LYS A 247 3.83 -20.57 7.93
CA LYS A 247 3.08 -19.53 8.66
C LYS A 247 1.59 -19.85 8.78
N GLY A 248 1.19 -21.08 8.47
CA GLY A 248 -0.19 -21.57 8.66
C GLY A 248 -1.14 -21.22 7.51
N PHE A 249 -0.64 -20.89 6.32
CA PHE A 249 -1.47 -20.71 5.13
C PHE A 249 -1.68 -22.05 4.41
N VAL A 250 -2.86 -22.20 3.80
CA VAL A 250 -3.22 -23.37 2.98
C VAL A 250 -2.96 -23.02 1.53
N LEU A 251 -2.03 -23.75 0.91
CA LEU A 251 -1.69 -23.60 -0.49
C LEU A 251 -1.82 -24.92 -1.24
N SER A 252 -2.30 -24.86 -2.49
CA SER A 252 -2.43 -26.01 -3.38
C SER A 252 -1.48 -25.87 -4.56
N CYS A 253 -0.88 -26.97 -5.02
CA CYS A 253 -0.02 -26.94 -6.19
C CYS A 253 -0.88 -26.75 -7.45
N ARG A 254 -0.60 -25.68 -8.22
CA ARG A 254 -1.20 -25.45 -9.54
C ARG A 254 -0.52 -26.29 -10.60
N GLY A 255 0.79 -26.47 -10.47
CA GLY A 255 1.67 -27.06 -11.48
C GLY A 255 2.59 -26.02 -12.12
N THR A 256 3.17 -26.38 -13.26
CA THR A 256 4.14 -25.55 -13.98
C THR A 256 3.48 -24.63 -14.99
N ILE A 257 3.93 -23.39 -15.05
CA ILE A 257 3.54 -22.41 -16.07
C ILE A 257 4.78 -21.85 -16.79
N GLU A 258 4.63 -21.47 -18.05
CA GLU A 258 5.69 -20.81 -18.81
C GLU A 258 5.73 -19.31 -18.49
N VAL A 259 6.87 -18.85 -18.00
CA VAL A 259 7.13 -17.45 -17.67
C VAL A 259 8.17 -16.90 -18.63
N LYS A 260 7.79 -15.90 -19.43
CA LYS A 260 8.67 -15.28 -20.43
C LYS A 260 9.99 -14.83 -19.78
N GLY A 261 11.12 -15.36 -20.25
CA GLY A 261 12.46 -15.04 -19.75
C GLY A 261 12.93 -15.85 -18.54
N LYS A 262 12.06 -16.68 -17.93
CA LYS A 262 12.39 -17.62 -16.85
C LYS A 262 12.19 -19.09 -17.22
N GLY A 263 11.38 -19.37 -18.24
CA GLY A 263 10.99 -20.73 -18.64
C GLY A 263 9.89 -21.27 -17.75
N SER A 264 9.82 -22.59 -17.63
CA SER A 264 8.84 -23.29 -16.80
C SER A 264 9.08 -23.05 -15.30
N MET A 265 8.08 -22.50 -14.61
CA MET A 265 8.08 -22.24 -13.18
C MET A 265 6.94 -22.99 -12.48
N GLU A 266 7.24 -23.63 -11.35
CA GLU A 266 6.23 -24.23 -10.48
C GLU A 266 5.50 -23.15 -9.68
N THR A 267 4.17 -23.25 -9.62
CA THR A 267 3.29 -22.25 -8.99
C THR A 267 2.23 -22.90 -8.12
N TYR A 268 1.71 -22.11 -7.19
CA TYR A 268 0.75 -22.55 -6.19
C TYR A 268 -0.42 -21.56 -6.09
N PHE A 269 -1.58 -22.04 -5.67
CA PHE A 269 -2.69 -21.20 -5.29
C PHE A 269 -2.76 -21.05 -3.78
N LEU A 270 -2.90 -19.82 -3.31
CA LEU A 270 -3.23 -19.52 -1.92
C LEU A 270 -4.76 -19.61 -1.75
N GLU A 271 -5.21 -20.55 -0.90
CA GLU A 271 -6.63 -20.84 -0.68
C GLU A 271 -7.17 -20.20 0.60
N GLY A 272 -6.31 -19.89 1.58
CA GLY A 272 -6.70 -19.25 2.84
C GLY A 272 -5.73 -19.55 3.98
N LYS A 273 -6.20 -19.38 5.22
CA LYS A 273 -5.48 -19.79 6.44
C LYS A 273 -5.97 -21.13 6.96
N SER A 274 -5.06 -21.93 7.49
CA SER A 274 -5.42 -23.09 8.28
C SER A 274 -6.19 -22.60 9.50
N LYS A 275 -7.41 -23.10 9.70
CA LYS A 275 -8.13 -22.85 10.96
C LYS A 275 -7.21 -23.31 12.11
N PRO A 276 -7.08 -22.53 13.20
CA PRO A 276 -6.45 -23.05 14.40
C PRO A 276 -7.19 -24.33 14.80
N PRO A 277 -6.51 -25.36 15.33
CA PRO A 277 -7.19 -26.56 15.78
C PRO A 277 -8.24 -26.14 16.80
N THR A 278 -9.52 -26.29 16.43
CA THR A 278 -10.63 -26.12 17.36
C THR A 278 -10.38 -27.15 18.44
N ASN A 279 -10.03 -26.73 19.66
CA ASN A 279 -10.03 -27.62 20.80
C ASN A 279 -11.41 -28.26 20.86
N ILE A 280 -11.50 -29.53 20.49
CA ILE A 280 -12.68 -30.34 20.73
C ILE A 280 -12.78 -30.37 22.25
N ILE A 281 -13.65 -29.54 22.82
CA ILE A 281 -14.10 -29.71 24.19
C ILE A 281 -14.81 -31.06 24.17
N VAL A 282 -14.09 -32.11 24.56
CA VAL A 282 -14.69 -33.41 24.83
C VAL A 282 -15.70 -33.15 25.93
N ASN A 283 -16.97 -33.25 25.60
CA ASN A 283 -18.06 -33.02 26.54
C ASN A 283 -17.89 -34.03 27.70
N PRO A 284 -17.70 -33.59 28.96
CA PRO A 284 -17.41 -34.48 30.08
C PRO A 284 -18.49 -35.55 30.33
N LEU A 285 -19.69 -35.36 29.79
CA LEU A 285 -20.84 -36.24 30.00
C LEU A 285 -20.80 -37.59 29.25
N VAL A 286 -19.75 -37.88 28.47
CA VAL A 286 -19.63 -39.16 27.74
C VAL A 286 -18.71 -40.17 28.44
N LEU A 287 -17.97 -39.78 29.50
CA LEU A 287 -17.08 -40.71 30.21
C LEU A 287 -17.79 -41.57 31.28
N ASP A 288 -18.97 -41.15 31.78
CA ASP A 288 -19.59 -41.84 32.91
C ASP A 288 -20.39 -43.10 32.53
N THR A 289 -20.63 -43.38 31.25
CA THR A 289 -21.37 -44.58 30.83
C THR A 289 -20.50 -45.84 30.68
N ILE A 290 -19.16 -45.72 30.79
CA ILE A 290 -18.24 -46.85 30.54
C ILE A 290 -17.80 -47.54 31.84
N ASN A 291 -18.01 -46.94 33.02
CA ASN A 291 -17.49 -47.45 34.29
C ASN A 291 -18.47 -48.21 35.19
N GLU A 292 -19.72 -48.48 34.77
CA GLU A 292 -20.68 -49.27 35.58
C GLU A 292 -20.86 -50.74 35.15
N LYS A 293 -19.98 -51.29 34.31
CA LYS A 293 -20.07 -52.71 33.89
C LYS A 293 -18.77 -53.52 33.99
N ASN A 294 -17.98 -53.30 35.04
CA ASN A 294 -16.94 -54.25 35.46
C ASN A 294 -17.04 -54.54 36.96
#